data_AF-A0A6P4YZW3-F1
#
_entry.id   AF-A0A6P4YZW3-F1
#
_cell.length_a   1.000
_cell.length_b   1.000
_cell.length_c   1.000
_cell.angle_alpha   90.00
_cell.angle_beta   90.00
_cell.angle_gamma   90.00
#
_symmetry.space_group_name_H-M   'P 1'
#
loop_
_entity.id
_entity.type
_entity.pdbx_description
1 polymer ?
#
loop_
_entity_poly.entity_id
_entity_poly.type
_entity_poly.pdbx_seq_one_letter_code
_entity_poly.pdbx_strand_id
1 'polypeptide(L)'
;MKFQINATRGVFHLIGHVHDVDVTGNGSKTITVSTYSPSLLNLQLKYIAYENTLFDASTVDPVKIQFMEFTATMPIHIQHVQLPWLFDEGTGKIKDRVTVVLKTFLRYNLLKNAIQSVNDVYPGTRIVVADDTPDHLFNSFQSSNVDHYKMPAYKGYFAGRNLGLSQVWTEYFFYMDDDMVITKFTKMDLLVSFLDSTNFHLVGVGIQDRLSPTTYLALGNKTHRCIIQKPDPGYYYEIRGFPACIGKR
;
A
#
# COMPACT_ATOMS: atom_id res chain seq x y z
N MET A 1 -25.41 13.15 -33.85
CA MET A 1 -25.24 11.77 -33.34
C MET A 1 -24.95 11.84 -31.85
N LYS A 2 -25.41 10.86 -31.10
CA LYS A 2 -25.22 10.76 -29.65
C LYS A 2 -24.52 9.44 -29.35
N PHE A 3 -23.40 9.53 -28.66
CA PHE A 3 -22.62 8.40 -28.16
C PHE A 3 -22.64 8.44 -26.64
N GLN A 4 -22.81 7.30 -26.00
CA GLN A 4 -22.79 7.19 -24.55
C GLN A 4 -21.96 5.98 -24.11
N ILE A 5 -21.16 6.19 -23.07
CA ILE A 5 -20.46 5.12 -22.35
C ILE A 5 -20.87 5.15 -20.89
N ASN A 6 -21.13 3.97 -20.32
CA ASN A 6 -21.57 3.79 -18.94
C ASN A 6 -20.75 2.68 -18.28
N ALA A 7 -20.04 3.02 -17.21
CA ALA A 7 -19.30 2.11 -16.34
C ALA A 7 -20.13 1.76 -15.10
N THR A 8 -19.86 0.61 -14.49
CA THR A 8 -20.51 0.20 -13.24
C THR A 8 -19.66 0.51 -12.01
N ARG A 9 -18.33 0.54 -12.17
CA ARG A 9 -17.36 0.70 -11.07
C ARG A 9 -16.64 2.05 -11.16
N GLY A 10 -15.82 2.25 -12.19
CA GLY A 10 -15.00 3.44 -12.35
C GLY A 10 -15.75 4.64 -12.89
N VAL A 11 -15.02 5.73 -13.09
CA VAL A 11 -15.52 7.00 -13.64
C VAL A 11 -14.70 7.39 -14.86
N PHE A 12 -15.29 8.23 -15.71
CA PHE A 12 -14.60 8.74 -16.90
C PHE A 12 -14.24 10.21 -16.72
N HIS A 13 -13.03 10.55 -17.13
CA HIS A 13 -12.50 11.91 -17.11
C HIS A 13 -12.19 12.40 -18.52
N LEU A 14 -12.45 13.68 -18.74
CA LEU A 14 -12.06 14.39 -19.94
C LEU A 14 -10.63 14.93 -19.77
N ILE A 15 -9.69 14.43 -20.56
CA ILE A 15 -8.30 14.91 -20.58
C ILE A 15 -8.03 15.92 -21.70
N GLY A 16 -9.01 16.18 -22.56
CA GLY A 16 -8.93 17.12 -23.66
C GLY A 16 -10.29 17.31 -24.35
N HIS A 17 -10.48 18.47 -24.98
CA HIS A 17 -11.75 18.84 -25.60
C HIS A 17 -11.54 19.17 -27.09
N VAL A 18 -12.37 18.59 -27.96
CA VAL A 18 -12.37 18.82 -29.40
C VAL A 18 -13.39 19.91 -29.74
N HIS A 19 -13.01 20.86 -30.59
CA HIS A 19 -13.92 21.91 -31.05
C HIS A 19 -15.16 21.31 -31.75
N ASP A 20 -16.33 21.94 -31.60
CA ASP A 20 -17.62 21.47 -32.15
C ASP A 20 -18.09 20.09 -31.67
N VAL A 21 -17.66 19.68 -30.48
CA VAL A 21 -18.15 18.48 -29.79
C VAL A 21 -18.68 18.88 -28.42
N ASP A 22 -19.87 18.42 -28.08
CA ASP A 22 -20.45 18.59 -26.74
C ASP A 22 -20.22 17.31 -25.92
N VAL A 23 -19.69 17.46 -24.71
CA VAL A 23 -19.39 16.36 -23.80
C VAL A 23 -19.96 16.65 -22.42
N THR A 24 -20.78 15.73 -21.92
CA THR A 24 -21.36 15.82 -20.57
C THR A 24 -21.00 14.60 -19.73
N GLY A 25 -20.97 14.78 -18.41
CA GLY A 25 -20.70 13.69 -17.45
C GLY A 25 -19.22 13.49 -17.07
N ASN A 26 -18.37 14.51 -17.23
CA ASN A 26 -16.98 14.47 -16.77
C ASN A 26 -16.90 14.19 -15.25
N GLY A 27 -16.03 13.25 -14.86
CA GLY A 27 -15.88 12.81 -13.46
C GLY A 27 -17.01 11.90 -12.98
N SER A 28 -17.81 11.34 -13.88
CA SER A 28 -18.93 10.47 -13.54
C SER A 28 -18.81 9.11 -14.22
N LYS A 29 -19.66 8.15 -13.81
CA LYS A 29 -19.72 6.81 -14.42
C LYS A 29 -20.24 6.80 -15.86
N THR A 30 -20.85 7.91 -16.31
CA THR A 30 -21.45 8.01 -17.64
C THR A 30 -20.95 9.24 -18.36
N ILE A 31 -20.33 9.07 -19.52
CA ILE A 31 -20.06 10.18 -20.43
C ILE A 31 -20.98 10.09 -21.64
N THR A 32 -21.52 11.24 -22.03
CA THR A 32 -22.30 11.38 -23.26
C THR A 32 -21.59 12.39 -24.16
N VAL A 33 -21.33 11.99 -25.41
CA VAL A 33 -20.70 12.80 -26.45
C VAL A 33 -21.72 13.04 -27.56
N SER A 34 -21.91 14.31 -27.94
CA SER A 34 -22.83 14.72 -28.99
C SER A 34 -22.08 15.52 -30.06
N THR A 35 -22.17 15.07 -31.31
CA THR A 35 -21.57 15.77 -32.46
C THR A 35 -22.27 15.36 -33.76
N TYR A 36 -22.10 16.15 -34.81
CA TYR A 36 -22.63 15.89 -36.16
C TYR A 36 -21.65 15.11 -37.05
N SER A 37 -20.38 14.95 -36.66
CA SER A 37 -19.34 14.33 -37.48
C SER A 37 -18.75 13.06 -36.83
N PRO A 38 -18.75 11.90 -37.53
CA PRO A 38 -18.12 10.68 -37.03
C PRO A 38 -16.61 10.86 -36.77
N SER A 39 -15.94 11.68 -37.58
CA SER A 39 -14.52 11.99 -37.40
C SER A 39 -14.26 12.79 -36.13
N LEU A 40 -15.13 13.75 -35.79
CA LEU A 40 -15.03 14.51 -34.54
C LEU A 40 -15.32 13.63 -33.33
N LEU A 41 -16.30 12.72 -33.44
CA LEU A 41 -16.58 11.74 -32.38
C LEU A 41 -15.34 10.89 -32.10
N ASN A 42 -14.77 10.26 -33.13
CA ASN A 42 -13.57 9.42 -32.99
C ASN A 42 -12.39 10.20 -32.39
N LEU A 43 -12.24 11.48 -32.73
CA LEU A 43 -11.21 12.32 -32.14
C LEU A 43 -11.47 12.60 -30.65
N GLN A 44 -12.71 12.92 -30.28
CA GLN A 44 -13.08 13.19 -28.90
C GLN A 44 -12.91 11.97 -27.98
N LEU A 45 -13.23 10.76 -28.48
CA LEU A 45 -13.09 9.53 -27.70
C LEU A 45 -11.64 9.24 -27.27
N LYS A 46 -10.63 9.75 -27.99
CA LYS A 46 -9.22 9.63 -27.61
C LYS A 46 -8.87 10.41 -26.34
N TYR A 47 -9.70 11.37 -25.96
CA TYR A 47 -9.51 12.23 -24.80
C TYR A 47 -10.41 11.86 -23.62
N ILE A 48 -10.98 10.67 -23.63
CA ILE A 48 -11.70 10.11 -22.49
C ILE A 48 -10.80 9.09 -21.80
N ALA A 49 -10.51 9.32 -20.53
CA ALA A 49 -9.76 8.42 -19.68
C ALA A 49 -10.71 7.73 -18.69
N TYR A 50 -10.52 6.43 -18.47
CA TYR A 50 -11.17 5.71 -17.39
C TYR A 50 -10.30 5.77 -16.13
N GLU A 51 -10.88 6.19 -15.02
CA GLU A 51 -10.28 6.14 -13.69
C GLU A 51 -10.96 5.06 -12.86
N ASN A 52 -10.15 4.10 -12.42
CA ASN A 52 -10.60 3.09 -11.48
C ASN A 52 -10.81 3.71 -10.09
N THR A 53 -11.99 3.52 -9.51
CA THR A 53 -12.35 4.01 -8.18
C THR A 53 -12.23 2.94 -7.08
N LEU A 54 -11.93 1.69 -7.46
CA LEU A 54 -11.78 0.56 -6.55
C LEU A 54 -10.30 0.26 -6.33
N PHE A 55 -9.83 0.34 -5.10
CA PHE A 55 -8.41 0.12 -4.80
C PHE A 55 -7.97 -1.34 -4.97
N ASP A 56 -8.81 -2.30 -4.58
CA ASP A 56 -8.45 -3.71 -4.61
C ASP A 56 -9.56 -4.52 -5.27
N ALA A 57 -9.48 -4.63 -6.59
CA ALA A 57 -10.38 -5.48 -7.32
C ALA A 57 -9.63 -6.16 -8.45
N SER A 58 -9.40 -7.47 -8.34
CA SER A 58 -9.26 -8.34 -9.51
C SER A 58 -10.66 -8.57 -10.08
N THR A 59 -11.15 -7.61 -10.86
CA THR A 59 -12.53 -7.61 -11.32
C THR A 59 -12.64 -7.07 -12.73
N VAL A 60 -13.84 -7.18 -13.28
CA VAL A 60 -14.19 -6.61 -14.58
C VAL A 60 -15.23 -5.52 -14.35
N ASP A 61 -15.01 -4.36 -14.96
CA ASP A 61 -16.05 -3.35 -15.14
C ASP A 61 -16.62 -3.48 -16.57
N PRO A 62 -17.84 -4.00 -16.74
CA PRO A 62 -18.48 -4.07 -18.05
C PRO A 62 -18.96 -2.66 -18.44
N VAL A 63 -18.21 -2.01 -19.33
CA VAL A 63 -18.59 -0.70 -19.87
C VAL A 63 -19.58 -0.90 -21.01
N LYS A 64 -20.81 -0.40 -20.83
CA LYS A 64 -21.82 -0.38 -21.89
C LYS A 64 -21.61 0.81 -22.79
N ILE A 65 -21.56 0.56 -24.08
CA ILE A 65 -21.43 1.54 -25.14
C ILE A 65 -22.77 1.59 -25.87
N GLN A 66 -23.30 2.78 -26.09
CA GLN A 66 -24.50 3.02 -26.87
C GLN A 66 -24.23 4.07 -27.93
N PHE A 67 -24.54 3.74 -29.18
CA PHE A 67 -24.44 4.66 -30.31
C PHE A 67 -25.62 4.42 -31.25
N MET A 68 -26.52 5.40 -31.34
CA MET A 68 -27.80 5.23 -32.05
C MET A 68 -28.57 4.00 -31.51
N GLU A 69 -29.05 3.11 -32.38
CA GLU A 69 -29.67 1.83 -32.02
C GLU A 69 -28.67 0.73 -31.58
N PHE A 70 -27.37 0.95 -31.79
CA PHE A 70 -26.36 -0.07 -31.52
C PHE A 70 -25.90 -0.02 -30.07
N THR A 71 -25.69 -1.21 -29.51
CA THR A 71 -25.10 -1.39 -28.19
C THR A 71 -23.94 -2.36 -28.26
N ALA A 72 -22.91 -2.10 -27.48
CA ALA A 72 -21.76 -2.99 -27.30
C ALA A 72 -21.32 -2.96 -25.84
N THR A 73 -20.59 -3.98 -25.40
CA THR A 73 -20.01 -4.03 -24.06
C THR A 73 -18.51 -4.24 -24.18
N MET A 74 -17.73 -3.38 -23.52
CA MET A 74 -16.28 -3.49 -23.43
C MET A 74 -15.89 -3.86 -22.00
N PRO A 75 -15.23 -5.01 -21.76
CA PRO A 75 -14.73 -5.36 -20.43
C PRO A 75 -13.46 -4.57 -20.12
N ILE A 76 -13.47 -3.80 -19.02
CA ILE A 76 -12.25 -3.24 -18.45
C ILE A 76 -11.80 -4.16 -17.32
N HIS A 77 -10.67 -4.84 -17.51
CA HIS A 77 -10.03 -5.63 -16.46
C HIS A 77 -9.31 -4.69 -15.50
N ILE A 78 -9.84 -4.59 -14.29
CA ILE A 78 -9.19 -3.92 -13.18
C ILE A 78 -8.37 -4.99 -12.49
N GLN A 79 -7.06 -4.85 -12.49
CA GLN A 79 -6.16 -5.78 -11.82
C GLN A 79 -4.89 -5.03 -11.39
N HIS A 80 -4.52 -5.18 -10.12
CA HIS A 80 -3.20 -4.77 -9.65
C HIS A 80 -2.18 -5.87 -9.95
N VAL A 81 -0.94 -5.48 -10.23
CA VAL A 81 0.17 -6.43 -10.41
C VAL A 81 0.26 -7.29 -9.15
N GLN A 82 -0.09 -8.58 -9.29
CA GLN A 82 0.08 -9.56 -8.23
C GLN A 82 1.57 -9.87 -8.13
N LEU A 83 2.15 -9.65 -6.96
CA LEU A 83 3.52 -10.07 -6.70
C LEU A 83 3.52 -11.57 -6.41
N PRO A 84 4.48 -12.34 -6.94
CA PRO A 84 4.59 -13.75 -6.58
C PRO A 84 4.86 -13.87 -5.08
N TRP A 85 4.07 -14.70 -4.41
CA TRP A 85 4.35 -15.09 -3.03
C TRP A 85 5.63 -15.92 -3.00
N LEU A 86 6.60 -15.46 -2.21
CA LEU A 86 7.90 -16.14 -2.05
C LEU A 86 7.89 -17.18 -0.91
N PHE A 87 6.82 -17.19 -0.12
CA PHE A 87 6.60 -18.07 1.01
C PHE A 87 5.24 -18.73 0.84
N ASP A 88 5.13 -19.99 1.24
CA ASP A 88 3.82 -20.63 1.38
C ASP A 88 3.01 -19.91 2.46
N GLU A 89 1.69 -19.81 2.26
CA GLU A 89 0.78 -19.25 3.27
C GLU A 89 1.00 -19.99 4.59
N GLY A 90 1.51 -19.27 5.59
CA GLY A 90 1.98 -19.86 6.82
C GLY A 90 0.81 -20.29 7.69
N THR A 91 0.77 -21.56 8.10
CA THR A 91 -0.02 -21.98 9.26
C THR A 91 0.83 -21.86 10.52
N GLY A 92 0.38 -21.16 11.57
CA GLY A 92 1.15 -21.07 12.81
C GLY A 92 0.76 -19.91 13.71
N LYS A 93 1.52 -19.73 14.80
CA LYS A 93 1.41 -18.56 15.68
C LYS A 93 2.27 -17.42 15.11
N ILE A 94 2.12 -16.21 15.66
CA ILE A 94 2.92 -15.04 15.25
C ILE A 94 4.42 -15.32 15.22
N LYS A 95 4.94 -16.03 16.22
CA LYS A 95 6.37 -16.40 16.29
C LYS A 95 6.88 -17.23 15.10
N ASP A 96 5.99 -17.92 14.39
CA ASP A 96 6.33 -18.80 13.27
C ASP A 96 6.20 -18.07 11.92
N ARG A 97 5.42 -16.97 11.88
CA ARG A 97 5.05 -16.24 10.66
C ARG A 97 5.66 -14.84 10.56
N VAL A 98 6.10 -14.26 11.68
CA VAL A 98 6.56 -12.87 11.76
C VAL A 98 7.97 -12.79 12.33
N THR A 99 8.85 -12.04 11.66
CA THR A 99 10.12 -11.57 12.21
C THR A 99 10.02 -10.09 12.52
N VAL A 100 10.32 -9.68 13.75
CA VAL A 100 10.44 -8.26 14.10
C VAL A 100 11.79 -7.74 13.64
N VAL A 101 11.81 -6.61 12.93
CA VAL A 101 13.04 -6.00 12.43
C VAL A 101 13.25 -4.65 13.10
N LEU A 102 14.40 -4.50 13.75
CA LEU A 102 14.83 -3.30 14.45
C LEU A 102 16.13 -2.79 13.83
N LYS A 103 16.27 -1.46 13.79
CA LYS A 103 17.53 -0.78 13.51
C LYS A 103 17.87 0.10 14.69
N THR A 104 19.10 0.02 15.18
CA THR A 104 19.57 0.87 16.30
C THR A 104 20.87 1.59 15.98
N PHE A 105 21.21 2.59 16.79
CA PHE A 105 22.50 3.30 16.81
C PHE A 105 22.63 4.03 18.15
N LEU A 106 23.53 3.58 19.03
CA LEU A 106 23.80 4.20 20.34
C LEU A 106 22.58 4.33 21.28
N ARG A 107 21.47 3.63 21.03
CA ARG A 107 20.19 3.76 21.77
C ARG A 107 19.83 2.50 22.56
N TYR A 108 20.80 1.87 23.20
CA TYR A 108 20.61 0.56 23.86
C TYR A 108 19.58 0.50 24.97
N ASN A 109 19.34 1.60 25.69
CA ASN A 109 18.25 1.64 26.67
C ASN A 109 16.87 1.51 25.99
N LEU A 110 16.70 2.13 24.83
CA LEU A 110 15.46 2.05 24.06
C LEU A 110 15.32 0.68 23.38
N LEU A 111 16.39 0.21 22.73
CA LEU A 111 16.46 -1.11 22.12
C LEU A 111 16.09 -2.22 23.12
N LYS A 112 16.61 -2.16 24.35
CA LYS A 112 16.28 -3.11 25.41
C LYS A 112 14.77 -3.13 25.68
N ASN A 113 14.14 -1.96 25.77
CA ASN A 113 12.71 -1.85 26.01
C ASN A 113 11.89 -2.37 24.81
N ALA A 114 12.31 -2.08 23.58
CA ALA A 114 11.68 -2.59 22.37
C ALA A 114 11.71 -4.12 22.34
N ILE A 115 12.89 -4.73 22.53
CA ILE A 115 13.06 -6.19 22.59
C ILE A 115 12.21 -6.81 23.71
N GLN A 116 12.23 -6.22 24.91
CA GLN A 116 11.44 -6.73 26.03
C GLN A 116 9.94 -6.69 25.72
N SER A 117 9.46 -5.59 25.13
CA SER A 117 8.05 -5.45 24.76
C SER A 117 7.59 -6.52 23.76
N VAL A 118 8.46 -6.91 22.81
CA VAL A 118 8.18 -8.02 21.89
C VAL A 118 8.07 -9.34 22.64
N ASN A 119 9.01 -9.62 23.53
CA ASN A 119 9.02 -10.85 24.31
C ASN A 119 7.82 -10.97 25.27
N ASP A 120 7.36 -9.86 25.82
CA ASP A 120 6.22 -9.83 26.75
C ASP A 120 4.89 -10.11 26.04
N VAL A 121 4.70 -9.59 24.83
CA VAL A 121 3.42 -9.68 24.10
C VAL A 121 3.39 -10.87 23.14
N TYR A 122 4.49 -11.15 22.45
CA TYR A 122 4.62 -12.23 21.47
C TYR A 122 5.88 -13.09 21.75
N PRO A 123 5.89 -13.86 22.84
CA PRO A 123 7.05 -14.60 23.30
C PRO A 123 7.56 -15.60 22.25
N GLY A 124 8.89 -15.66 22.11
CA GLY A 124 9.57 -16.54 21.15
C GLY A 124 9.56 -16.04 19.71
N THR A 125 8.93 -14.89 19.41
CA THR A 125 9.01 -14.27 18.09
C THR A 125 10.44 -13.85 17.80
N ARG A 126 10.91 -14.15 16.59
CA ARG A 126 12.26 -13.81 16.14
C ARG A 126 12.40 -12.30 16.00
N ILE A 127 13.52 -11.76 16.46
CA ILE A 127 13.88 -10.34 16.38
C ILE A 127 15.24 -10.24 15.69
N VAL A 128 15.31 -9.43 14.64
CA VAL A 128 16.56 -9.09 13.96
C VAL A 128 16.89 -7.65 14.30
N VAL A 129 18.08 -7.41 14.84
CA VAL A 129 18.58 -6.07 15.14
C VAL A 129 19.77 -5.78 14.24
N ALA A 130 19.69 -4.71 13.45
CA ALA A 130 20.82 -4.16 12.71
C ALA A 130 21.40 -2.95 13.46
N ASP A 131 22.68 -2.99 13.80
CA ASP A 131 23.33 -1.98 14.64
C ASP A 131 24.63 -1.47 14.02
N ASP A 132 24.67 -0.17 13.73
CA ASP A 132 25.85 0.53 13.21
C ASP A 132 26.58 1.35 14.29
N THR A 133 26.45 0.94 15.55
CA THR A 133 27.20 1.46 16.69
C THR A 133 28.70 1.15 16.57
N PRO A 134 29.60 2.13 16.79
CA PRO A 134 31.05 1.92 16.79
C PRO A 134 31.53 0.82 17.73
N ASP A 135 32.65 0.20 17.39
CA ASP A 135 33.11 -1.01 18.08
C ASP A 135 33.26 -0.86 19.59
N HIS A 136 33.87 0.23 20.02
CA HIS A 136 34.15 0.55 21.43
C HIS A 136 32.89 0.87 22.24
N LEU A 137 31.74 1.09 21.60
CA LEU A 137 30.46 1.36 22.26
C LEU A 137 29.48 0.21 22.09
N PHE A 138 29.83 -0.84 21.35
CA PHE A 138 28.90 -1.91 21.01
C PHE A 138 28.55 -2.78 22.22
N ASN A 139 27.25 -3.03 22.42
CA ASN A 139 26.75 -3.94 23.43
C ASN A 139 25.83 -4.96 22.77
N SER A 140 26.17 -6.25 22.92
CA SER A 140 25.39 -7.32 22.31
C SER A 140 24.07 -7.54 23.04
N PHE A 141 23.03 -7.80 22.26
CA PHE A 141 21.69 -8.19 22.70
C PHE A 141 21.33 -9.59 22.14
N GLN A 142 22.32 -10.31 21.62
CA GLN A 142 22.14 -11.65 21.07
C GLN A 142 21.49 -12.57 22.10
N SER A 143 20.44 -13.28 21.71
CA SER A 143 19.73 -14.23 22.56
C SER A 143 19.18 -15.40 21.73
N SER A 144 18.37 -16.27 22.32
CA SER A 144 17.74 -17.40 21.62
C SER A 144 16.77 -16.99 20.51
N ASN A 145 16.15 -15.81 20.62
CA ASN A 145 15.22 -15.28 19.63
C ASN A 145 15.63 -13.90 19.08
N VAL A 146 16.79 -13.37 19.47
CA VAL A 146 17.33 -12.09 18.98
C VAL A 146 18.63 -12.35 18.24
N ASP A 147 18.66 -12.05 16.95
CA ASP A 147 19.88 -11.97 16.17
C ASP A 147 20.33 -10.52 16.01
N HIS A 148 21.43 -10.18 16.68
CA HIS A 148 21.98 -8.83 16.73
C HIS A 148 23.18 -8.72 15.78
N TYR A 149 22.91 -8.23 14.56
CA TYR A 149 23.90 -8.03 13.52
C TYR A 149 24.60 -6.70 13.68
N LYS A 150 25.91 -6.78 13.89
CA LYS A 150 26.78 -5.61 13.87
C LYS A 150 27.13 -5.21 12.45
N MET A 151 26.99 -3.93 12.16
CA MET A 151 27.36 -3.29 10.92
C MET A 151 28.68 -2.53 11.08
N PRO A 152 29.34 -2.16 9.97
CA PRO A 152 30.33 -1.10 10.03
C PRO A 152 29.71 0.18 10.61
N ALA A 153 30.49 0.94 11.37
CA ALA A 153 29.99 2.08 12.10
C ALA A 153 29.42 3.19 11.17
N TYR A 154 28.38 3.90 11.65
CA TYR A 154 27.81 5.09 11.01
C TYR A 154 27.29 4.88 9.58
N LYS A 155 26.85 3.67 9.22
CA LYS A 155 26.33 3.36 7.88
C LYS A 155 24.93 3.93 7.63
N GLY A 156 24.23 4.29 8.70
CA GLY A 156 22.98 5.00 8.64
C GLY A 156 21.76 4.10 8.49
N TYR A 157 20.61 4.78 8.46
CA TYR A 157 19.30 4.17 8.64
C TYR A 157 18.92 3.17 7.53
N PHE A 158 19.07 3.56 6.26
CA PHE A 158 18.67 2.72 5.13
C PHE A 158 19.55 1.47 4.97
N ALA A 159 20.85 1.59 5.22
CA ALA A 159 21.75 0.44 5.21
C ALA A 159 21.36 -0.59 6.28
N GLY A 160 21.03 -0.13 7.50
CA GLY A 160 20.61 -1.02 8.58
C GLY A 160 19.28 -1.69 8.32
N ARG A 161 18.32 -0.97 7.76
CA ARG A 161 17.04 -1.55 7.32
C ARG A 161 17.23 -2.65 6.28
N ASN A 162 18.06 -2.42 5.27
CA ASN A 162 18.33 -3.42 4.24
C ASN A 162 19.04 -4.66 4.81
N LEU A 163 19.99 -4.48 5.74
CA LEU A 163 20.59 -5.59 6.45
C LEU A 163 19.53 -6.38 7.22
N GLY A 164 18.74 -5.72 8.06
CA GLY A 164 17.69 -6.39 8.84
C GLY A 164 16.71 -7.18 7.97
N LEU A 165 16.23 -6.57 6.88
CA LEU A 165 15.32 -7.23 5.94
C LEU A 165 15.95 -8.43 5.22
N SER A 166 17.25 -8.38 4.90
CA SER A 166 17.94 -9.51 4.26
C SER A 166 18.08 -10.75 5.15
N GLN A 167 17.79 -10.64 6.45
CA GLN A 167 17.83 -11.74 7.41
C GLN A 167 16.43 -12.28 7.74
N VAL A 168 15.38 -11.76 7.09
CA VAL A 168 13.99 -12.22 7.24
C VAL A 168 13.77 -13.43 6.34
N TRP A 169 13.22 -14.50 6.92
CA TRP A 169 12.83 -15.72 6.22
C TRP A 169 11.44 -16.22 6.65
N THR A 170 10.73 -15.43 7.45
CA THR A 170 9.33 -15.63 7.77
C THR A 170 8.45 -14.96 6.72
N GLU A 171 7.23 -15.44 6.59
CA GLU A 171 6.23 -14.93 5.64
C GLU A 171 6.00 -13.42 5.73
N TYR A 172 5.94 -12.89 6.96
CA TYR A 172 5.83 -11.46 7.22
C TYR A 172 7.01 -10.95 8.04
N PHE A 173 7.23 -9.64 7.97
CA PHE A 173 8.06 -8.93 8.93
C PHE A 173 7.28 -7.78 9.55
N PHE A 174 7.58 -7.50 10.81
CA PHE A 174 7.08 -6.33 11.50
C PHE A 174 8.25 -5.37 11.74
N TYR A 175 8.29 -4.31 10.94
CA TYR A 175 9.30 -3.27 11.09
C TYR A 175 8.86 -2.25 12.14
N MET A 176 9.75 -1.92 13.08
CA MET A 176 9.53 -0.83 14.04
C MET A 176 10.87 -0.15 14.39
N ASP A 177 10.80 1.09 14.87
CA ASP A 177 11.99 1.76 15.38
C ASP A 177 12.31 1.27 16.82
N ASP A 178 13.57 1.37 17.23
CA ASP A 178 14.06 0.90 18.54
C ASP A 178 13.58 1.76 19.72
N ASP A 179 12.91 2.88 19.47
CA ASP A 179 12.22 3.71 20.47
C ASP A 179 10.71 3.44 20.54
N MET A 180 10.21 2.51 19.74
CA MET A 180 8.84 2.03 19.82
C MET A 180 8.75 0.82 20.77
N VAL A 181 7.60 0.68 21.43
CA VAL A 181 7.27 -0.50 22.23
C VAL A 181 5.95 -1.06 21.77
N ILE A 182 5.86 -2.39 21.69
CA ILE A 182 4.58 -3.05 21.45
C ILE A 182 3.86 -3.28 22.77
N THR A 183 2.53 -3.27 22.73
CA THR A 183 1.72 -3.49 23.93
C THR A 183 0.67 -4.55 23.64
N LYS A 184 -0.09 -4.96 24.65
CA LYS A 184 -1.27 -5.83 24.48
C LYS A 184 -2.31 -5.30 23.47
N PHE A 185 -2.26 -4.02 23.13
CA PHE A 185 -3.12 -3.38 22.14
C PHE A 185 -2.55 -3.46 20.71
N THR A 186 -1.26 -3.75 20.54
CA THR A 186 -0.65 -4.04 19.25
C THR A 186 -1.06 -5.45 18.82
N LYS A 187 -2.06 -5.57 17.94
CA LYS A 187 -2.61 -6.86 17.49
C LYS A 187 -1.95 -7.34 16.19
N MET A 188 -0.75 -7.89 16.26
CA MET A 188 -0.06 -8.47 15.08
C MET A 188 -0.87 -9.60 14.43
N ASP A 189 -1.64 -10.36 15.21
CA ASP A 189 -2.58 -11.39 14.72
C ASP A 189 -3.65 -10.79 13.80
N LEU A 190 -4.20 -9.63 14.16
CA LEU A 190 -5.14 -8.89 13.32
C LEU A 190 -4.46 -8.39 12.04
N LEU A 191 -3.23 -7.90 12.13
CA LEU A 191 -2.47 -7.41 10.96
C LEU A 191 -2.15 -8.54 9.98
N VAL A 192 -1.74 -9.70 10.48
CA VAL A 192 -1.48 -10.89 9.65
C VAL A 192 -2.77 -11.38 9.01
N SER A 193 -3.85 -11.54 9.79
CA SER A 193 -5.17 -11.93 9.26
C SER A 193 -5.69 -10.95 8.18
N PHE A 194 -5.41 -9.66 8.34
CA PHE A 194 -5.71 -8.66 7.34
C PHE A 194 -4.94 -8.89 6.02
N LEU A 195 -3.64 -9.17 6.10
CA LEU A 195 -2.82 -9.46 4.92
C LEU A 195 -3.19 -10.81 4.28
N ASP A 196 -3.60 -11.80 5.08
CA ASP A 196 -4.06 -13.11 4.58
C ASP A 196 -5.37 -13.00 3.79
N SER A 197 -6.25 -12.08 4.16
CA SER A 197 -7.64 -12.02 3.66
C SER A 197 -7.91 -10.88 2.68
N THR A 198 -6.89 -10.09 2.35
CA THR A 198 -6.99 -8.95 1.43
C THR A 198 -5.79 -8.93 0.48
N ASN A 199 -5.83 -8.18 -0.63
CA ASN A 199 -4.65 -8.06 -1.51
C ASN A 199 -3.76 -6.87 -1.14
N PHE A 200 -3.83 -6.41 0.11
CA PHE A 200 -2.88 -5.42 0.62
C PHE A 200 -1.53 -6.07 0.89
N HIS A 201 -0.46 -5.41 0.47
CA HIS A 201 0.92 -5.87 0.71
C HIS A 201 1.56 -5.22 1.95
N LEU A 202 0.93 -4.20 2.50
CA LEU A 202 1.43 -3.45 3.65
C LEU A 202 0.26 -3.03 4.54
N VAL A 203 0.42 -3.24 5.83
CA VAL A 203 -0.46 -2.71 6.87
C VAL A 203 0.40 -2.04 7.94
N GLY A 204 -0.05 -0.88 8.42
CA GLY A 204 0.63 -0.11 9.44
C GLY A 204 -0.22 0.02 10.70
N VAL A 205 0.43 0.37 11.81
CA VAL A 205 -0.22 0.65 13.09
C VAL A 205 -0.06 2.13 13.45
N GLY A 206 -1.10 2.71 14.03
CA GLY A 206 -1.04 4.05 14.60
C GLY A 206 -0.23 4.07 15.90
N ILE A 207 0.47 5.18 16.15
CA ILE A 207 1.24 5.40 17.39
C ILE A 207 0.41 6.33 18.29
N GLN A 208 0.09 5.91 19.51
CA GLN A 208 -0.64 6.71 20.52
C GLN A 208 -1.96 7.30 20.00
N ASP A 209 -2.79 6.49 19.34
CA ASP A 209 -4.08 6.88 18.74
C ASP A 209 -3.99 7.98 17.67
N ARG A 210 -2.79 8.37 17.25
CA ARG A 210 -2.59 9.28 16.12
C ARG A 210 -2.55 8.49 14.82
N LEU A 211 -3.68 8.46 14.14
CA LEU A 211 -3.74 8.19 12.72
C LEU A 211 -3.44 9.50 11.99
N SER A 212 -2.23 9.66 11.45
CA SER A 212 -1.89 10.74 10.51
C SER A 212 -1.61 10.17 9.11
N PRO A 213 -2.56 9.44 8.51
CA PRO A 213 -2.36 8.90 7.18
C PRO A 213 -2.17 10.06 6.19
N THR A 214 -1.08 10.00 5.42
CA THR A 214 -0.69 11.08 4.49
C THR A 214 -0.50 10.53 3.09
N THR A 215 -1.37 10.84 2.13
CA THR A 215 -1.21 10.37 0.74
C THR A 215 -0.11 11.15 0.05
N TYR A 216 0.77 10.45 -0.63
CA TYR A 216 1.79 11.05 -1.48
C TYR A 216 1.48 10.67 -2.93
N LEU A 217 1.19 11.67 -3.75
CA LEU A 217 1.07 11.50 -5.19
C LEU A 217 2.45 11.70 -5.82
N ALA A 218 3.04 10.63 -6.35
CA ALA A 218 4.25 10.72 -7.14
C ALA A 218 3.89 11.05 -8.60
N LEU A 219 4.10 12.30 -9.00
CA LEU A 219 3.95 12.77 -10.37
C LEU A 219 5.30 12.79 -11.08
N GLY A 220 5.33 12.58 -12.39
CA GLY A 220 6.55 12.71 -13.18
C GLY A 220 6.76 11.52 -14.11
N ASN A 221 8.00 11.35 -14.58
CA ASN A 221 8.37 10.35 -15.57
C ASN A 221 9.53 9.47 -15.07
N LYS A 222 10.19 8.75 -15.99
CA LYS A 222 11.30 7.86 -15.65
C LYS A 222 12.52 8.58 -15.06
N THR A 223 12.70 9.87 -15.30
CA THR A 223 13.90 10.63 -14.89
C THR A 223 13.65 11.63 -13.76
N HIS A 224 12.41 12.11 -13.59
CA HIS A 224 12.05 13.07 -12.54
C HIS A 224 10.74 12.69 -11.88
N ARG A 225 10.69 12.73 -10.55
CA ARG A 225 9.46 12.55 -9.77
C ARG A 225 9.26 13.70 -8.79
N CYS A 226 8.10 14.33 -8.84
CA CYS A 226 7.59 15.24 -7.83
C CYS A 226 6.69 14.47 -6.86
N ILE A 227 6.91 14.64 -5.55
CA ILE A 227 6.08 14.03 -4.52
C ILE A 227 5.17 15.12 -3.96
N ILE A 228 3.86 14.98 -4.16
CA ILE A 228 2.87 15.91 -3.64
C ILE A 228 2.16 15.24 -2.47
N GLN A 229 2.25 15.85 -1.29
CA GLN A 229 1.42 15.48 -0.17
C GLN A 229 -0.02 15.92 -0.44
N LYS A 230 -0.95 14.96 -0.49
CA LYS A 230 -2.39 15.23 -0.54
C LYS A 230 -2.99 15.05 0.86
N PRO A 231 -3.28 16.14 1.59
CA PRO A 231 -4.05 16.10 2.82
C PRO A 231 -5.53 16.00 2.46
N ASP A 232 -5.98 14.85 1.95
CA ASP A 232 -7.32 14.73 1.39
C ASP A 232 -8.15 13.73 2.21
N PRO A 233 -9.13 14.21 3.02
CA PRO A 233 -9.94 13.36 3.90
C PRO A 233 -10.89 12.40 3.16
N GLY A 234 -11.02 12.52 1.83
CA GLY A 234 -11.92 11.69 1.01
C GLY A 234 -11.35 10.38 0.45
N TYR A 235 -10.08 10.06 0.72
CA TYR A 235 -9.40 8.88 0.13
C TYR A 235 -9.44 7.64 1.03
N TYR A 236 -10.12 7.74 2.17
CA TYR A 236 -10.26 6.65 3.11
C TYR A 236 -11.55 5.88 2.86
N TYR A 237 -11.47 4.56 2.93
CA TYR A 237 -12.65 3.71 2.93
C TYR A 237 -12.47 2.63 3.99
N GLU A 238 -13.57 2.23 4.61
CA GLU A 238 -13.59 1.09 5.52
C GLU A 238 -13.30 -0.18 4.74
N ILE A 239 -12.38 -0.99 5.24
CA ILE A 239 -12.07 -2.26 4.61
C ILE A 239 -13.08 -3.29 5.08
N ARG A 240 -13.81 -3.89 4.14
CA ARG A 240 -14.83 -4.88 4.43
C ARG A 240 -14.23 -6.02 5.28
N GLY A 241 -14.83 -6.29 6.43
CA GLY A 241 -14.37 -7.31 7.39
C GLY A 241 -13.39 -6.80 8.45
N PHE A 242 -12.87 -5.57 8.29
CA PHE A 242 -11.90 -4.94 9.19
C PHE A 242 -12.32 -3.50 9.54
N PRO A 243 -13.34 -3.31 10.39
CA PRO A 243 -13.93 -1.99 10.67
C PRO A 243 -12.96 -1.01 11.37
N ALA A 244 -11.90 -1.52 12.00
CA ALA A 244 -10.84 -0.71 12.61
C ALA A 244 -9.71 -0.34 11.62
N CYS A 245 -9.78 -0.83 10.38
CA CYS A 245 -8.78 -0.60 9.35
C CYS A 245 -9.36 0.33 8.27
N ILE A 246 -8.58 1.36 7.94
CA ILE A 246 -8.90 2.28 6.86
C ILE A 246 -7.97 2.03 5.68
N GLY A 247 -8.56 1.68 4.53
CA GLY A 247 -7.87 1.62 3.26
C GLY A 247 -7.68 3.02 2.73
N LYS A 248 -6.59 3.23 1.99
CA LYS A 248 -6.25 4.53 1.44
C LYS A 248 -6.05 4.38 -0.06
N ARG A 249 -6.86 5.10 -0.83
CA ARG A 249 -6.80 5.11 -2.31
C ARG A 249 -5.53 5.78 -2.82
#